data_AF-H9FHK9-F1
#
_entry.id   AF-H9FHK9-F1
#
_cell.length_a   1.000
_cell.length_b   1.000
_cell.length_c   1.000
_cell.angle_alpha   90.00
_cell.angle_beta   90.00
_cell.angle_gamma   90.00
#
_symmetry.space_group_name_H-M   'P 1'
#
loop_
_entity.id
_entity.type
_entity.pdbx_description
1 polymer ?
#
loop_
_entity_poly.entity_id
_entity_poly.type
_entity_poly.pdbx_seq_one_letter_code
_entity_poly.pdbx_strand_id
1 'polypeptide(L)'
;QNDRDLIELVDPNWPALGSKWLYSVPWGFRRLLNFAQTQYGNPPIYVMENGASQKFHCTQLCDEWRIQYLKGYINEMLKAIKDGANIKGYTSW
;
A
#
# COMPACT_ATOMS: atom_id res chain seq x y z
N GLN A 1 14.39 19.31 -11.57
CA GLN A 1 13.29 19.98 -10.85
C GLN A 1 12.03 19.24 -11.26
N ASN A 2 11.37 18.53 -10.34
CA ASN A 2 10.04 17.97 -10.64
C ASN A 2 9.00 19.07 -10.43
N ASP A 3 7.91 19.00 -11.18
CA ASP A 3 6.76 19.92 -11.19
C ASP A 3 5.96 19.99 -9.88
N ARG A 4 6.37 19.20 -8.88
CA ARG A 4 5.66 19.08 -7.59
C ARG A 4 6.13 20.08 -6.54
N ASP A 5 7.30 20.70 -6.70
CA ASP A 5 7.91 21.57 -5.68
C ASP A 5 7.97 20.94 -4.27
N LEU A 6 8.24 19.63 -4.21
CA LEU A 6 8.34 18.87 -2.96
C LEU A 6 9.75 18.30 -2.76
N ILE A 7 10.15 18.21 -1.49
CA ILE A 7 11.30 17.41 -1.05
C ILE A 7 10.74 16.06 -0.58
N GLU A 8 11.14 14.98 -1.26
CA GLU A 8 10.75 13.62 -0.89
C GLU A 8 11.77 13.03 0.09
N LEU A 9 11.29 12.57 1.25
CA LEU A 9 12.09 11.89 2.26
C LEU A 9 11.68 10.42 2.31
N VAL A 10 12.67 9.53 2.27
CA VAL A 10 12.47 8.08 2.32
C VAL A 10 13.32 7.52 3.45
N ASP A 11 12.72 6.69 4.31
CA ASP A 11 13.48 5.93 5.30
C ASP A 11 14.31 4.85 4.59
N PRO A 12 15.64 4.85 4.74
CA PRO A 12 16.51 3.87 4.07
C PRO A 12 16.24 2.42 4.50
N ASN A 13 15.54 2.20 5.62
CA ASN A 13 15.18 0.87 6.10
C ASN A 13 13.91 0.30 5.45
N TRP A 14 13.16 1.10 4.69
CA TRP A 14 11.95 0.61 4.03
C TRP A 14 12.31 -0.33 2.87
N PRO A 15 11.65 -1.50 2.75
CA PRO A 15 11.91 -2.42 1.65
C PRO A 15 11.52 -1.79 0.30
N ALA A 16 12.53 -1.41 -0.49
CA ALA A 16 12.34 -0.97 -1.88
C ALA A 16 11.81 -2.12 -2.74
N LEU A 17 10.98 -1.80 -3.73
CA LEU A 17 10.39 -2.73 -4.70
C LEU A 17 10.98 -2.49 -6.11
N GLY A 18 10.40 -3.08 -7.15
CA GLY A 18 10.90 -2.92 -8.52
C GLY A 18 10.89 -1.47 -9.05
N SER A 19 9.90 -0.68 -8.65
CA SER A 19 9.76 0.72 -9.03
C SER A 19 10.46 1.64 -8.04
N LYS A 20 11.21 2.63 -8.54
CA LYS A 20 12.00 3.58 -7.72
C LYS A 20 11.17 4.36 -6.69
N TRP A 21 9.89 4.57 -6.97
CA TRP A 21 8.97 5.32 -6.10
C TRP A 21 8.22 4.44 -5.09
N LEU A 22 8.32 3.10 -5.20
CA LEU A 22 7.47 2.18 -4.47
C LEU A 22 8.25 1.45 -3.35
N TYR A 23 7.79 1.67 -2.12
CA TYR A 23 8.34 1.06 -0.91
C TYR A 23 7.25 0.27 -0.17
N SER A 24 7.61 -0.85 0.45
CA SER A 24 6.67 -1.67 1.21
C SER A 24 6.47 -1.11 2.63
N VAL A 25 5.36 -0.40 2.84
CA VAL A 25 5.02 0.26 4.11
C VAL A 25 3.56 -0.05 4.47
N PRO A 26 3.23 -1.32 4.83
CA PRO A 26 1.84 -1.75 4.98
C PRO A 26 1.08 -0.97 6.06
N TRP A 27 1.73 -0.60 7.17
CA TRP A 27 1.10 0.21 8.23
C TRP A 27 0.67 1.61 7.74
N GLY A 28 1.33 2.14 6.70
CA GLY A 28 0.94 3.38 6.06
C GLY A 28 -0.42 3.28 5.37
N PHE A 29 -0.76 2.09 4.88
CA PHE A 29 -2.05 1.84 4.24
C PHE A 29 -3.23 1.96 5.22
N ARG A 30 -3.12 1.37 6.42
CA ARG A 30 -4.12 1.57 7.49
C ARG A 30 -4.26 3.04 7.87
N ARG A 31 -3.15 3.77 7.99
CA ARG A 31 -3.18 5.22 8.29
C ARG A 31 -3.91 5.99 7.19
N LEU A 32 -3.66 5.68 5.92
CA LEU A 32 -4.35 6.32 4.79
C LEU A 32 -5.86 6.04 4.81
N LEU A 33 -6.26 4.79 5.07
CA LEU A 33 -7.67 4.41 5.15
C LEU A 33 -8.39 5.11 6.33
N ASN A 34 -7.77 5.14 7.50
CA ASN A 34 -8.31 5.85 8.68
C ASN A 34 -8.31 7.37 8.48
N PHE A 35 -7.35 7.92 7.75
CA PHE A 35 -7.38 9.33 7.34
C PHE A 35 -8.59 9.60 6.44
N ALA A 36 -8.80 8.81 5.40
CA ALA A 36 -9.96 8.97 4.51
C ALA A 36 -11.29 8.81 5.29
N GLN A 37 -11.35 7.85 6.21
CA GLN A 37 -12.48 7.66 7.11
C GLN A 37 -12.77 8.93 7.92
N THR A 38 -11.76 9.48 8.62
CA THR A 38 -11.95 10.62 9.54
C THR A 38 -12.19 11.92 8.80
N GLN A 39 -11.45 12.19 7.73
CA GLN A 39 -11.52 13.46 7.01
C GLN A 39 -12.77 13.61 6.15
N TYR A 40 -13.30 12.52 5.62
CA TYR A 40 -14.41 12.56 4.66
C TYR A 40 -15.73 11.99 5.21
N GLY A 41 -15.85 11.78 6.52
CA GLY A 41 -17.09 11.33 7.15
C GLY A 41 -17.43 9.85 6.88
N ASN A 42 -16.41 8.99 6.88
CA ASN A 42 -16.49 7.54 6.67
C ASN A 42 -17.25 7.11 5.39
N PRO A 43 -16.85 7.63 4.22
CA PRO A 43 -17.48 7.25 2.95
C PRO A 43 -17.21 5.77 2.63
N PRO A 44 -18.01 5.14 1.75
CA PRO A 44 -17.65 3.85 1.17
C PRO A 44 -16.30 3.94 0.43
N ILE A 45 -15.35 3.08 0.79
CA ILE A 45 -14.01 3.03 0.17
C ILE A 45 -13.89 1.77 -0.69
N TYR A 46 -13.45 1.93 -1.93
CA TYR A 46 -13.05 0.85 -2.83
C TYR A 46 -11.56 0.98 -3.13
N VAL A 47 -10.77 -0.02 -2.74
CA VAL A 47 -9.35 -0.06 -3.07
C VAL A 47 -9.23 -0.62 -4.47
N MET A 48 -9.14 0.27 -5.46
CA MET A 48 -9.11 -0.13 -6.87
C MET A 48 -7.73 -0.69 -7.28
N GLU A 49 -6.66 -0.26 -6.62
CA GLU A 49 -5.31 -0.76 -6.88
C GLU A 49 -4.53 -0.92 -5.58
N ASN A 50 -3.93 -2.09 -5.40
CA ASN A 50 -2.81 -2.30 -4.49
C ASN A 50 -1.94 -3.45 -5.02
N GLY A 51 -0.65 -3.19 -5.16
CA GLY A 51 0.23 -4.06 -5.91
C GLY A 51 1.71 -3.75 -5.71
N ALA A 52 2.57 -4.63 -6.21
CA ALA A 52 4.01 -4.45 -6.16
C ALA A 52 4.73 -4.97 -7.41
N SER A 53 5.47 -4.08 -8.06
CA SER A 53 6.31 -4.34 -9.23
C SER A 53 7.46 -5.29 -8.89
N GLN A 54 7.82 -6.17 -9.82
CA GLN A 54 8.88 -7.17 -9.65
C GLN A 54 10.20 -6.55 -9.20
N LYS A 55 10.70 -6.96 -8.02
CA LYS A 55 11.96 -6.47 -7.47
C LYS A 55 13.19 -7.12 -8.10
N PHE A 56 13.12 -8.43 -8.36
CA PHE A 56 14.26 -9.22 -8.86
C PHE A 56 13.86 -9.96 -10.13
N HIS A 57 14.71 -9.96 -11.15
CA HIS A 57 14.49 -10.84 -12.29
C HIS A 57 14.74 -12.30 -11.86
N CYS A 58 13.66 -13.08 -11.73
CA CYS A 58 13.71 -14.52 -11.56
C CYS A 58 13.07 -15.16 -12.79
N THR A 59 13.73 -16.16 -13.38
CA THR A 59 13.18 -16.95 -14.49
C THR A 59 12.10 -17.94 -14.02
N GLN A 60 11.99 -18.16 -12.72
CA GLN A 60 10.94 -18.92 -12.07
C GLN A 60 9.95 -17.95 -11.38
N LEU A 61 8.74 -18.41 -11.02
CA LEU A 61 7.72 -17.65 -10.29
C LEU A 61 8.14 -17.40 -8.81
N CYS A 62 9.26 -16.70 -8.61
CA CYS A 62 9.87 -16.43 -7.30
C CYS A 62 9.32 -15.13 -6.70
N ASP A 63 8.03 -15.12 -6.38
CA ASP A 63 7.32 -13.95 -5.89
C ASP A 63 6.71 -14.11 -4.49
N GLU A 64 7.34 -14.92 -3.65
CA GLU A 64 6.98 -15.07 -2.24
C GLU A 64 7.00 -13.71 -1.51
N TRP A 65 7.91 -12.81 -1.89
CA TRP A 65 7.96 -11.45 -1.37
C TRP A 65 6.69 -10.65 -1.72
N ARG A 66 6.07 -10.88 -2.89
CA ARG A 66 4.79 -10.26 -3.28
C ARG A 66 3.64 -10.86 -2.48
N ILE A 67 3.69 -12.16 -2.18
CA ILE A 67 2.76 -12.79 -1.25
C ILE A 67 2.83 -12.11 0.13
N GLN A 68 4.03 -11.86 0.65
CA GLN A 68 4.20 -11.16 1.93
C GLN A 68 3.73 -9.71 1.88
N TYR A 69 3.97 -9.01 0.77
CA TYR A 69 3.44 -7.67 0.53
C TYR A 69 1.91 -7.68 0.62
N LEU A 70 1.23 -8.49 -0.19
CA LEU A 70 -0.22 -8.57 -0.23
C LEU A 70 -0.81 -8.96 1.13
N LYS A 71 -0.22 -9.97 1.81
CA LYS A 71 -0.63 -10.35 3.17
C LYS A 71 -0.52 -9.18 4.15
N GLY A 72 0.56 -8.41 4.10
CA GLY A 72 0.77 -7.24 4.95
C GLY A 72 -0.29 -6.16 4.72
N TYR A 73 -0.51 -5.77 3.46
CA TYR A 73 -1.47 -4.72 3.11
C TYR A 73 -2.93 -5.13 3.36
N ILE A 74 -3.30 -6.37 3.01
CA ILE A 74 -4.64 -6.90 3.31
C ILE A 74 -4.85 -6.95 4.83
N ASN A 75 -3.86 -7.37 5.62
CA ASN A 75 -3.98 -7.37 7.07
C ASN A 75 -4.18 -5.97 7.65
N GLU A 76 -3.47 -4.96 7.14
CA GLU A 76 -3.63 -3.57 7.57
C GLU A 76 -4.99 -2.97 7.12
N MET A 77 -5.50 -3.35 5.96
CA MET A 77 -6.86 -3.04 5.54
C MET A 77 -7.90 -3.67 6.46
N LEU A 78 -7.77 -4.95 6.80
CA LEU A 78 -8.67 -5.64 7.74
C LEU A 78 -8.64 -4.99 9.13
N LYS A 79 -7.50 -4.49 9.57
CA LYS A 79 -7.40 -3.69 10.81
C LYS A 79 -8.13 -2.35 10.66
N ALA A 80 -8.03 -1.66 9.53
CA ALA A 80 -8.81 -0.44 9.27
C ALA A 80 -10.33 -0.71 9.27
N ILE A 81 -10.78 -1.85 8.73
CA ILE A 81 -12.19 -2.29 8.84
C ILE A 81 -12.59 -2.45 10.31
N LYS A 82 -11.73 -3.07 11.14
CA LYS A 82 -11.95 -3.19 12.59
C LYS A 82 -11.97 -1.83 13.30
N ASP A 83 -11.23 -0.84 12.79
CA ASP A 83 -11.27 0.55 13.26
C ASP A 83 -12.53 1.31 12.80
N GLY A 84 -13.39 0.67 11.99
CA GLY A 84 -14.66 1.22 11.53
C GLY A 84 -14.62 1.86 10.14
N ALA A 85 -13.53 1.73 9.39
CA ALA A 85 -13.46 2.24 8.02
C ALA A 85 -14.41 1.45 7.10
N ASN A 86 -15.25 2.15 6.35
CA ASN A 86 -16.30 1.57 5.51
C ASN A 86 -15.78 1.05 4.15
N ILE A 87 -14.90 0.05 4.20
CA ILE A 87 -14.27 -0.52 3.00
C ILE A 87 -15.18 -1.58 2.36
N LYS A 88 -15.40 -1.48 1.05
CA LYS A 88 -16.37 -2.28 0.28
C LYS A 88 -15.75 -3.24 -0.72
N GLY A 89 -14.52 -3.00 -1.15
CA GLY A 89 -13.86 -3.82 -2.15
C GLY A 89 -12.37 -3.57 -2.20
N TYR A 90 -11.66 -4.57 -2.72
CA TYR A 90 -10.22 -4.57 -2.93
C TYR A 90 -9.90 -5.32 -4.23
N THR A 91 -9.20 -4.68 -5.16
CA THR A 91 -8.71 -5.27 -6.41
C THR A 91 -7.18 -5.17 -6.46
N SER A 92 -6.53 -6.32 -6.61
CA SER A 92 -5.06 -6.40 -6.69
C SER A 92 -4.59 -5.87 -8.04
N TRP A 93 -3.45 -5.17 -8.03
CA TRP A 93 -2.76 -4.68 -9.24
C TRP A 93 -1.40 -5.37 -9.42
#